data_AF-A0A401HW48-F1
#
_entry.id   AF-A0A401HW48-F1
#
_cell.length_a   1.000
_cell.length_b   1.000
_cell.length_c   1.000
_cell.angle_alpha   90.00
_cell.angle_beta   90.00
_cell.angle_gamma   90.00
#
_symmetry.space_group_name_H-M   'P 1'
#
loop_
_entity.id
_entity.type
_entity.pdbx_description
1 polymer ?
#
loop_
_entity_poly.entity_id
_entity_poly.type
_entity_poly.pdbx_seq_one_letter_code
_entity_poly.pdbx_strand_id
1 'polypeptide(L)'
;MKELERAMKRLGKVPQTIVTQAARAGATIPLRASKANAPEDTGDLKSGIIMKKERRTKIGKAVYDIMMDPAKNDIFVKTTKDGTRYYYPASMEYGFMTVDGGYVPGYRFLRRGLVENVTRIESRVIEVAGKAVDKAWRAR
;
A
#
# COMPACT_ATOMS: atom_id res chain seq x y z
N MET A 1 -22.94 16.72 30.84
CA MET A 1 -23.56 16.06 29.66
C MET A 1 -22.76 16.25 28.37
N LYS A 2 -22.60 17.47 27.83
CA LYS A 2 -21.84 17.70 26.56
C LYS A 2 -20.36 17.26 26.61
N GLU A 3 -19.69 17.43 27.75
CA GLU A 3 -18.30 16.98 27.91
C GLU A 3 -18.15 15.46 27.98
N LEU A 4 -19.09 14.79 28.65
CA LEU A 4 -19.15 13.33 28.72
C LEU A 4 -19.39 12.72 27.32
N GLU A 5 -20.30 13.29 26.55
CA GLU A 5 -20.55 12.86 25.18
C GLU A 5 -19.33 13.09 24.26
N ARG A 6 -18.61 14.20 24.44
CA ARG A 6 -17.32 14.46 23.77
C ARG A 6 -16.24 13.47 24.19
N ALA A 7 -16.16 13.10 25.47
CA ALA A 7 -15.22 12.12 25.98
C ALA A 7 -15.52 10.71 25.43
N MET A 8 -16.79 10.30 25.39
CA MET A 8 -17.22 9.02 24.80
C MET A 8 -16.97 8.99 23.28
N LYS A 9 -17.24 10.08 22.55
CA LYS A 9 -16.88 10.23 21.13
C LYS A 9 -15.36 10.20 20.90
N ARG A 10 -14.56 10.77 21.81
CA ARG A 10 -13.09 10.69 21.75
C ARG A 10 -12.62 9.26 21.96
N LEU A 11 -13.13 8.56 22.98
CA LEU A 11 -12.84 7.15 23.23
C LEU A 11 -13.18 6.26 22.03
N GLY A 12 -14.30 6.49 21.34
CA GLY A 12 -14.63 5.78 20.10
C GLY A 12 -13.72 6.12 18.89
N LYS A 13 -13.07 7.29 18.89
CA LYS A 13 -12.10 7.74 17.86
C LYS A 13 -10.65 7.35 18.16
N VAL A 14 -10.33 7.04 19.42
CA VAL A 14 -8.98 6.61 19.84
C VAL A 14 -8.55 5.34 19.08
N PRO A 15 -9.37 4.27 18.97
CA PRO A 15 -9.02 3.12 18.14
C PRO A 15 -8.79 3.50 16.68
N GLN A 16 -9.65 4.34 16.08
CA GLN A 16 -9.56 4.65 14.65
C GLN A 16 -8.30 5.45 14.28
N THR A 17 -7.93 6.43 15.10
CA THR A 17 -6.76 7.27 14.83
C THR A 17 -5.48 6.46 14.96
N ILE A 18 -5.40 5.64 16.01
CA ILE A 18 -4.26 4.75 16.28
C ILE A 18 -4.07 3.76 15.14
N VAL A 19 -5.11 3.01 14.76
CA VAL A 19 -4.98 2.04 13.65
C VAL A 19 -4.66 2.71 12.32
N THR A 20 -5.15 3.93 12.08
CA THR A 20 -4.83 4.66 10.85
C THR A 20 -3.36 5.06 10.80
N GLN A 21 -2.79 5.50 11.92
CA GLN A 21 -1.37 5.84 12.04
C GLN A 21 -0.49 4.60 11.91
N ALA A 22 -0.83 3.53 12.64
CA ALA A 22 -0.09 2.28 12.63
C ALA A 22 -0.10 1.62 11.24
N ALA A 23 -1.27 1.49 10.61
CA ALA A 23 -1.39 0.91 9.27
C ALA A 23 -0.62 1.71 8.22
N ARG A 24 -0.64 3.05 8.29
CA ARG A 24 0.15 3.91 7.37
C ARG A 24 1.64 3.70 7.56
N ALA A 25 2.10 3.62 8.80
CA ALA A 25 3.51 3.39 9.12
C ALA A 25 3.98 2.03 8.59
N GLY A 26 3.19 0.97 8.79
CA GLY A 26 3.42 -0.36 8.23
C GLY A 26 3.49 -0.33 6.71
N ALA A 27 2.49 0.24 6.04
CA ALA A 27 2.40 0.30 4.58
C ALA A 27 3.51 1.15 3.92
N THR A 28 4.15 2.06 4.65
CA THR A 28 5.26 2.87 4.12
C THR A 28 6.47 2.01 3.78
N ILE A 29 6.66 0.89 4.49
CA ILE A 29 7.76 -0.05 4.26
C ILE A 29 7.63 -0.74 2.88
N PRO A 30 6.55 -1.49 2.59
CA PRO A 30 6.38 -2.12 1.29
C PRO A 30 6.28 -1.07 0.18
N LEU A 31 5.71 0.12 0.41
CA LEU A 31 5.74 1.19 -0.59
C LEU A 31 7.17 1.52 -1.04
N ARG A 32 8.08 1.75 -0.09
CA ARG A 32 9.48 2.09 -0.38
C ARG A 32 10.22 0.91 -1.00
N ALA A 33 10.02 -0.29 -0.47
CA ALA A 33 10.65 -1.49 -0.98
C ALA A 33 10.19 -1.81 -2.42
N SER A 34 8.89 -1.72 -2.71
CA SER A 34 8.37 -1.91 -4.06
C SER A 34 8.92 -0.89 -5.05
N LYS A 35 9.08 0.37 -4.64
CA LYS A 35 9.73 1.40 -5.48
C LYS A 35 11.21 1.14 -5.72
N ALA A 36 11.92 0.57 -4.75
CA ALA A 36 13.33 0.20 -4.92
C ALA A 36 13.50 -1.05 -5.80
N ASN A 37 12.55 -1.98 -5.73
CA ASN A 37 12.58 -3.23 -6.49
C ASN A 37 12.01 -3.11 -7.91
N ALA A 38 11.30 -2.02 -8.22
CA ALA A 38 10.71 -1.81 -9.53
C ALA A 38 11.81 -1.64 -10.59
N PRO A 39 11.72 -2.35 -11.75
CA PRO A 39 12.64 -2.11 -12.85
C PRO A 39 12.55 -0.65 -13.32
N GLU A 40 13.71 -0.09 -13.69
CA GLU A 40 13.85 1.30 -14.07
C GLU A 40 14.25 1.39 -15.55
N ASP A 41 13.32 1.88 -16.36
CA ASP A 41 13.55 2.28 -17.76
C ASP A 41 13.35 3.81 -17.86
N THR A 42 12.11 4.28 -18.01
CA THR A 42 11.73 5.71 -17.98
C THR A 42 11.49 6.25 -16.55
N GLY A 43 11.40 5.37 -15.55
CA GLY A 43 11.02 5.72 -14.18
C GLY A 43 9.49 5.76 -13.91
N ASP A 44 8.66 5.54 -14.93
CA ASP A 44 7.20 5.61 -14.81
C ASP A 44 6.64 4.56 -13.84
N LEU A 45 7.16 3.34 -13.89
CA LEU A 45 6.71 2.25 -13.01
C LEU A 45 6.92 2.61 -11.53
N LYS A 46 8.14 3.06 -11.19
CA LYS A 46 8.52 3.48 -9.84
C LYS A 46 7.70 4.67 -9.34
N SER A 47 7.47 5.65 -10.22
CA SER A 47 6.65 6.82 -9.90
C SER A 47 5.15 6.49 -9.85
N GLY A 48 4.71 5.39 -10.46
CA GLY A 48 3.33 4.92 -10.45
C GLY A 48 2.96 4.03 -9.27
N ILE A 49 3.90 3.57 -8.46
CA ILE A 49 3.56 2.82 -7.24
C ILE A 49 3.08 3.81 -6.17
N ILE A 50 1.84 3.62 -5.71
CA ILE A 50 1.17 4.48 -4.74
C ILE A 50 0.71 3.68 -3.52
N MET A 51 0.46 4.40 -2.44
CA MET A 51 -0.24 3.89 -1.26
C MET A 51 -1.66 4.44 -1.26
N LYS A 52 -2.65 3.58 -1.44
CA LYS A 52 -4.06 3.96 -1.47
C LYS A 52 -4.75 3.51 -0.19
N LYS A 53 -5.42 4.43 0.51
CA LYS A 53 -6.21 4.08 1.68
C LYS A 53 -7.53 3.44 1.24
N GLU A 54 -7.87 2.28 1.78
CA GLU A 54 -9.19 1.68 1.57
C GLU A 54 -10.30 2.52 2.21
N ARG A 55 -11.51 2.45 1.64
CA ARG A 55 -12.69 3.06 2.24
C ARG A 55 -12.97 2.40 3.59
N ARG A 56 -13.12 3.23 4.64
CA ARG A 56 -13.46 2.74 5.98
C ARG A 56 -14.88 2.15 5.98
N THR A 57 -14.96 0.84 6.22
CA THR A 57 -16.23 0.11 6.43
C THR A 57 -16.50 -0.21 7.90
N LYS A 58 -15.44 -0.39 8.71
CA LYS A 58 -15.53 -0.73 10.14
C LYS A 58 -14.68 0.23 10.98
N ILE A 59 -15.18 0.61 12.16
CA ILE A 59 -14.42 1.42 13.15
C ILE A 59 -13.29 0.55 13.71
N GLY A 60 -12.10 1.12 13.87
CA GLY A 60 -10.93 0.39 14.33
C GLY A 60 -10.25 -0.43 13.23
N LYS A 61 -10.67 -0.30 11.96
CA LYS A 61 -9.97 -0.88 10.80
C LYS A 61 -9.37 0.23 9.94
N ALA A 62 -8.13 0.02 9.50
CA ALA A 62 -7.49 0.80 8.45
C ALA A 62 -6.63 -0.14 7.60
N VAL A 63 -6.76 -0.03 6.28
CA VAL A 63 -5.98 -0.80 5.30
C VAL A 63 -5.45 0.18 4.27
N TYR A 64 -4.23 -0.09 3.82
CA TYR A 64 -3.57 0.65 2.75
C TYR A 64 -3.06 -0.34 1.72
N ASP A 65 -3.52 -0.17 0.48
CA ASP A 65 -3.04 -0.94 -0.66
C ASP A 65 -1.77 -0.31 -1.20
N ILE A 66 -0.76 -1.14 -1.48
CA ILE A 66 0.36 -0.75 -2.32
C ILE A 66 0.05 -1.23 -3.72
N MET A 67 -0.30 -0.29 -4.59
CA MET A 67 -0.81 -0.58 -5.92
C MET A 67 -0.26 0.40 -6.95
N MET A 68 -0.47 0.09 -8.22
CA MET A 68 -0.20 1.01 -9.30
C MET A 68 -1.28 2.09 -9.38
N ASP A 69 -0.86 3.31 -9.70
CA ASP A 69 -1.73 4.46 -9.81
C ASP A 69 -2.69 4.33 -11.01
N PRO A 70 -4.01 4.22 -10.78
CA PRO A 70 -4.98 4.17 -11.88
C PRO A 70 -4.99 5.43 -12.74
N ALA A 71 -4.51 6.57 -12.20
CA ALA A 71 -4.41 7.82 -12.94
C ALA A 71 -3.33 7.80 -14.04
N LYS A 72 -2.45 6.80 -14.04
CA LYS A 72 -1.38 6.61 -15.03
C LYS A 72 -1.69 5.49 -16.04
N ASN A 73 -2.95 5.11 -16.17
CA ASN A 73 -3.36 4.05 -17.08
C ASN A 73 -3.15 4.40 -18.56
N ASP A 74 -3.12 5.68 -18.91
CA ASP A 74 -2.69 6.18 -20.23
C ASP A 74 -1.24 5.76 -20.57
N ILE A 75 -0.38 5.67 -19.56
CA ILE A 75 0.99 5.18 -19.68
C ILE A 75 1.01 3.64 -19.63
N PHE A 76 0.37 3.06 -18.62
CA PHE A 76 0.51 1.63 -18.28
C PHE A 76 -0.35 0.68 -19.09
N VAL A 77 -1.45 1.14 -19.68
CA VAL A 77 -2.35 0.33 -20.49
C VAL A 77 -2.09 0.62 -21.96
N LYS A 78 -1.76 -0.43 -22.72
CA LYS A 78 -1.68 -0.36 -24.18
C LYS A 78 -2.77 -1.23 -24.78
N THR A 79 -3.41 -0.70 -25.82
CA THR A 79 -4.48 -1.40 -26.53
C THR A 79 -4.02 -1.64 -27.96
N THR A 80 -4.07 -2.88 -28.42
CA THR A 80 -3.76 -3.25 -29.79
C THR A 80 -4.92 -2.91 -30.73
N LYS A 81 -4.68 -2.98 -32.05
CA LYS A 81 -5.69 -2.61 -33.06
C LYS A 81 -7.00 -3.42 -32.97
N ASP A 82 -6.91 -4.66 -32.53
CA ASP A 82 -8.01 -5.59 -32.26
C ASP A 82 -8.72 -5.35 -30.91
N GLY A 83 -8.27 -4.38 -30.11
CA GLY A 83 -8.88 -4.01 -28.83
C GLY A 83 -8.33 -4.75 -27.61
N THR A 84 -7.37 -5.67 -27.79
CA THR A 84 -6.75 -6.38 -26.67
C THR A 84 -5.95 -5.42 -25.79
N ARG A 85 -6.19 -5.47 -24.48
CA ARG A 85 -5.55 -4.60 -23.49
C ARG A 85 -4.40 -5.31 -22.80
N TYR A 86 -3.23 -4.68 -22.82
CA TYR A 86 -2.03 -5.10 -22.13
C TYR A 86 -1.71 -4.14 -21.00
N TYR A 87 -1.33 -4.69 -19.84
CA TYR A 87 -1.03 -3.90 -18.66
C TYR A 87 0.44 -4.07 -18.26
N TYR A 88 1.24 -3.07 -18.59
CA TYR A 88 2.69 -3.10 -18.42
C TYR A 88 3.14 -3.48 -17.00
N PRO A 89 2.58 -2.90 -15.92
CA PRO A 89 2.98 -3.29 -14.56
C PRO A 89 2.75 -4.76 -14.23
N ALA A 90 1.69 -5.40 -14.77
CA ALA A 90 1.47 -6.84 -14.55
C ALA A 90 2.52 -7.68 -15.27
N SER A 91 2.89 -7.32 -16.50
CA SER A 91 3.99 -7.99 -17.22
C SER A 91 5.32 -7.86 -16.48
N MET A 92 5.60 -6.70 -15.87
CA MET A 92 6.79 -6.52 -15.06
C MET A 92 6.74 -7.28 -13.72
N GLU A 93 5.56 -7.41 -13.10
CA GLU A 93 5.41 -8.13 -11.83
C GLU A 93 5.51 -9.65 -12.01
N TYR A 94 4.83 -10.20 -13.02
CA TYR A 94 4.63 -11.65 -13.19
C TYR A 94 5.43 -12.28 -14.33
N GLY A 95 5.98 -11.46 -15.24
CA GLY A 95 6.64 -11.93 -16.45
C GLY A 95 5.68 -12.05 -17.63
N PHE A 96 6.23 -12.34 -18.79
CA PHE A 96 5.49 -12.44 -20.05
C PHE A 96 6.22 -13.30 -21.07
N MET A 97 5.47 -13.80 -22.07
CA MET A 97 6.03 -14.49 -23.23
C MET A 97 6.46 -13.48 -24.29
N THR A 98 7.62 -13.69 -24.90
CA THR A 98 8.11 -12.89 -26.03
C THR A 98 7.53 -13.41 -27.34
N VAL A 99 7.59 -12.58 -28.39
CA VAL A 99 6.98 -12.90 -29.69
C VAL A 99 7.61 -14.13 -30.36
N ASP A 100 8.89 -14.38 -30.09
CA ASP A 100 9.67 -15.53 -30.53
C ASP A 100 9.47 -16.79 -29.64
N GLY A 101 8.55 -16.74 -28.67
CA GLY A 101 8.20 -17.88 -27.81
C GLY A 101 9.10 -18.06 -26.58
N GLY A 102 10.01 -17.12 -26.32
CA GLY A 102 10.76 -17.05 -25.06
C GLY A 102 9.89 -16.60 -23.87
N TYR A 103 10.41 -16.76 -22.66
CA TYR A 103 9.78 -16.29 -21.43
C TYR A 103 10.69 -15.33 -20.67
N VAL A 104 10.16 -14.15 -20.34
CA VAL A 104 10.83 -13.17 -19.48
C VAL A 104 10.21 -13.28 -18.08
N PRO A 105 10.98 -13.64 -17.04
CA PRO A 105 10.48 -13.72 -15.68
C PRO A 105 10.16 -12.34 -15.10
N GLY A 106 9.11 -12.26 -14.28
CA GLY A 106 8.72 -11.03 -13.58
C GLY A 106 9.67 -10.65 -12.45
N TYR A 107 9.82 -9.35 -12.23
CA TYR A 107 10.63 -8.77 -11.15
C TYR A 107 10.01 -8.95 -9.76
N ARG A 108 8.69 -9.19 -9.70
CA ARG A 108 7.92 -9.37 -8.46
C ARG A 108 8.10 -8.21 -7.48
N PHE A 109 8.18 -6.98 -7.98
CA PHE A 109 8.56 -5.80 -7.20
C PHE A 109 7.52 -5.49 -6.10
N LEU A 110 6.23 -5.65 -6.37
CA LEU A 110 5.18 -5.49 -5.37
C LEU A 110 5.21 -6.64 -4.36
N ARG A 111 5.27 -7.89 -4.83
CA ARG A 111 5.28 -9.07 -3.96
C ARG A 111 6.48 -9.08 -3.04
N ARG A 112 7.68 -8.81 -3.56
CA ARG A 112 8.93 -8.76 -2.77
C ARG A 112 8.89 -7.62 -1.76
N GLY A 113 8.35 -6.46 -2.14
CA GLY A 113 8.14 -5.34 -1.23
C GLY A 113 7.38 -5.72 0.03
N LEU A 114 6.42 -6.65 -0.08
CA LEU A 114 5.66 -7.18 1.06
C LEU A 114 6.38 -8.36 1.75
N VAL A 115 6.67 -9.44 1.00
CA VAL A 115 7.14 -10.72 1.55
C VAL A 115 8.48 -10.60 2.24
N GLU A 116 9.40 -9.79 1.72
CA GLU A 116 10.73 -9.60 2.31
C GLU A 116 10.70 -8.69 3.56
N ASN A 117 9.55 -8.09 3.87
CA ASN A 117 9.42 -7.09 4.94
C ASN A 117 8.37 -7.45 5.99
N VAL A 118 7.78 -8.65 5.98
CA VAL A 118 6.66 -9.05 6.88
C VAL A 118 6.93 -8.71 8.35
N THR A 119 8.01 -9.25 8.92
CA THR A 119 8.38 -9.01 10.33
C THR A 119 8.61 -7.53 10.64
N ARG A 120 9.22 -6.80 9.70
CA ARG A 120 9.50 -5.36 9.84
C ARG A 120 8.20 -4.54 9.83
N ILE A 121 7.25 -4.93 8.97
CA ILE A 121 5.92 -4.31 8.88
C ILE A 121 5.17 -4.53 10.19
N GLU A 122 5.08 -5.78 10.65
CA GLU A 122 4.38 -6.14 11.89
C GLU A 122 4.97 -5.41 13.10
N SER A 123 6.28 -5.47 13.27
CA SER A 123 6.98 -4.79 14.35
C SER A 123 6.71 -3.28 14.32
N ARG A 124 6.74 -2.66 13.14
CA ARG A 124 6.49 -1.23 12.99
C ARG A 124 5.04 -0.85 13.31
N VAL A 125 4.07 -1.68 12.93
CA VAL A 125 2.66 -1.48 13.24
C VAL A 125 2.45 -1.56 14.76
N ILE A 126 2.97 -2.60 15.41
CA ILE A 126 2.86 -2.79 16.87
C ILE A 126 3.51 -1.63 17.62
N GLU A 127 4.73 -1.24 17.25
CA GLU A 127 5.46 -0.15 17.87
C GLU A 127 4.69 1.18 17.80
N VAL A 128 4.18 1.54 16.61
CA VAL A 128 3.44 2.79 16.42
C VAL A 128 2.09 2.76 17.13
N ALA A 129 1.39 1.62 17.09
CA ALA A 129 0.13 1.44 17.80
C ALA A 129 0.33 1.58 19.31
N GLY A 130 1.30 0.86 19.88
CA GLY A 130 1.64 0.90 21.31
C GLY A 130 1.97 2.31 21.79
N LYS A 131 2.88 3.01 21.09
CA LYS A 131 3.22 4.42 21.40
C LYS A 131 2.01 5.34 21.38
N ALA A 132 1.09 5.14 20.44
CA ALA A 132 -0.10 5.96 20.31
C ALA A 132 -1.15 5.64 21.40
N VAL A 133 -1.27 4.38 21.81
CA VAL A 133 -2.08 3.96 22.98
C VAL A 133 -1.52 4.57 24.26
N ASP A 134 -0.23 4.43 24.52
CA ASP A 134 0.42 4.98 25.72
C ASP A 134 0.23 6.49 25.82
N LYS A 135 0.40 7.19 24.69
CA LYS A 135 0.16 8.63 24.61
C LYS A 135 -1.31 8.98 24.91
N ALA A 136 -2.25 8.21 24.38
CA ALA A 136 -3.68 8.44 24.63
C ALA A 136 -4.05 8.17 26.10
N TRP A 137 -3.40 7.21 26.74
CA TRP A 137 -3.59 6.89 28.15
C TRP A 137 -3.05 7.99 29.07
N ARG A 138 -1.84 8.50 28.79
CA ARG A 138 -1.19 9.57 29.58
C ARG A 138 -1.78 10.97 29.38
N ALA A 139 -2.61 11.16 28.35
CA ALA A 139 -3.28 12.42 28.06
C ALA A 139 -4.67 12.55 28.73
N ARG A 140 -5.04 11.57 29.57
CA ARG A 140 -6.13 11.68 30.55
C ARG A 140 -5.63 12.36 31.81
#